data_AF-A0A2A9D118-F1
#
_entry.id   AF-A0A2A9D118-F1
#
_cell.length_a   1.000
_cell.length_b   1.000
_cell.length_c   1.000
_cell.angle_alpha   90.00
_cell.angle_beta   90.00
_cell.angle_gamma   90.00
#
_symmetry.space_group_name_H-M   'P 1'
#
loop_
_entity.id
_entity.type
_entity.pdbx_description
1 polymer ?
#
loop_
_entity_poly.entity_id
_entity_poly.type
_entity_poly.pdbx_seq_one_letter_code
_entity_poly.pdbx_strand_id
1 'polypeptide(L)'
;MTTRTMRVLAASAAATILAIGGTALPAMAGGDEVGGEGSSYHLDYGWDGGADLVFEYGDDGDKVYHGDWDGDGDDTLMVRRGRTYYVTNSRTGGQASVVFNYGLASDEVLVGDWNGDGRDTLAVRRGQTYYISNALRGGAAEKVVNYGRSSDDVLTGDWDGDGRDTIAVRRQRTYFVVNAIRPGLADTVFDYGLTADTVHVGDWNGDGADTLSVQRGSAFYLSNSLRSSAASRIEYFGRADDVALVGDWNGDGRDTIGVRRAPDEPQVPDGVTGNRAIGYTMMIEYGYSSSQWSCLDNLWQRESGWNHLAANPYSSAYGIPQSLPGSKMASHGSDWRTNPRTQIAWGLDYINGRYGSPCGAWNAFLSKGWYADPPAELADELAKEPSVMEHADVATDEPATEATTPEETAAPEPSGQETVEEQVEESASQSPAPTQDATADATQEPTQEATQSGTEE
;
A
#
# COMPACT_ATOMS: atom_id res chain seq x y z
N MET A 1 51.65 62.66 7.85
CA MET A 1 51.03 61.53 7.15
C MET A 1 51.16 60.32 8.07
N THR A 2 50.08 60.00 8.77
CA THR A 2 50.09 58.98 9.83
C THR A 2 48.90 58.06 9.58
N THR A 3 49.20 56.87 9.07
CA THR A 3 48.22 55.82 8.72
C THR A 3 47.63 55.25 10.01
N ARG A 4 46.30 55.36 10.18
CA ARG A 4 45.57 54.83 11.34
C ARG A 4 44.78 53.59 10.90
N THR A 5 45.21 52.44 11.39
CA THR A 5 44.60 51.12 11.17
C THR A 5 43.24 51.06 11.89
N MET A 6 42.15 50.86 11.16
CA MET A 6 40.82 50.57 11.73
C MET A 6 40.74 49.07 12.05
N ARG A 7 40.61 48.73 13.34
CA ARG A 7 40.17 47.42 13.81
C ARG A 7 38.64 47.39 13.78
N VAL A 8 38.05 46.48 13.01
CA VAL A 8 36.62 46.17 13.07
C VAL A 8 36.40 45.25 14.28
N LEU A 9 35.65 45.73 15.27
CA LEU A 9 35.11 44.91 16.36
C LEU A 9 33.85 44.23 15.85
N ALA A 10 33.86 42.90 15.74
CA ALA A 10 32.66 42.10 15.52
C ALA A 10 31.86 42.05 16.82
N ALA A 11 30.65 42.61 16.82
CA ALA A 11 29.68 42.43 17.89
C ALA A 11 28.92 41.13 17.66
N SER A 12 29.10 40.14 18.54
CA SER A 12 28.28 38.94 18.58
C SER A 12 26.91 39.28 19.14
N ALA A 13 25.89 39.30 18.28
CA ALA A 13 24.49 39.30 18.71
C ALA A 13 24.10 37.84 19.04
N ALA A 14 23.89 37.55 20.32
CA ALA A 14 23.23 36.32 20.74
C ALA A 14 21.74 36.45 20.39
N ALA A 15 21.29 35.72 19.37
CA ALA A 15 19.88 35.57 19.08
C ALA A 15 19.29 34.54 20.06
N THR A 16 18.54 35.02 21.04
CA THR A 16 17.66 34.16 21.83
C THR A 16 16.54 33.68 20.91
N ILE A 17 16.62 32.42 20.47
CA ILE A 17 15.51 31.76 19.79
C ILE A 17 14.44 31.51 20.85
N LEU A 18 13.39 32.33 20.84
CA LEU A 18 12.14 32.00 21.50
C LEU A 18 11.55 30.82 20.71
N ALA A 19 11.55 29.62 21.28
CA ALA A 19 10.71 28.54 20.79
C ALA A 19 9.27 28.97 21.02
N ILE A 20 8.66 29.57 19.99
CA ILE A 20 7.20 29.69 19.91
C ILE A 20 6.74 28.24 19.75
N GLY A 21 6.00 27.72 20.73
CA GLY A 21 5.38 26.41 20.60
C GLY A 21 4.52 26.43 19.34
N GLY A 22 4.98 25.76 18.29
CA GLY A 22 4.16 25.50 17.13
C GLY A 22 2.96 24.71 17.60
N THR A 23 1.77 25.23 17.34
CA THR A 23 0.57 24.40 17.31
C THR A 23 0.84 23.33 16.25
N ALA A 24 0.74 22.06 16.62
CA ALA A 24 0.74 20.97 15.64
C ALA A 24 -0.29 21.31 14.55
N LEU A 25 0.06 21.06 13.29
CA LEU A 25 -0.91 21.13 12.21
C LEU A 25 -1.91 19.97 12.43
N PRO A 26 -3.20 20.14 12.10
CA PRO A 26 -4.13 19.02 12.15
C PRO A 26 -3.64 17.93 11.21
N ALA A 27 -3.74 16.68 11.65
CA ALA A 27 -3.54 15.54 10.78
C ALA A 27 -4.76 15.45 9.84
N MET A 28 -4.50 15.11 8.57
CA MET A 28 -5.48 15.12 7.50
C MET A 28 -6.13 13.73 7.37
N ALA A 29 -7.23 13.59 6.64
CA ALA A 29 -7.99 12.35 6.62
C ALA A 29 -7.19 11.12 6.14
N GLY A 30 -6.75 10.26 7.07
CA GLY A 30 -6.09 8.98 6.74
C GLY A 30 -7.03 7.87 6.19
N GLY A 31 -8.34 8.15 6.11
CA GLY A 31 -9.31 7.34 5.39
C GLY A 31 -9.50 5.88 5.83
N ASP A 32 -10.04 5.08 4.90
CA ASP A 32 -10.24 3.63 5.02
C ASP A 32 -9.03 2.86 4.46
N GLU A 33 -9.09 1.52 4.51
CA GLU A 33 -8.12 0.64 3.84
C GLU A 33 -7.99 0.96 2.34
N VAL A 34 -6.78 1.27 1.91
CA VAL A 34 -6.41 1.34 0.49
C VAL A 34 -6.42 -0.09 -0.06
N GLY A 35 -7.46 -0.41 -0.83
CA GLY A 35 -7.66 -1.73 -1.43
C GLY A 35 -6.64 -2.08 -2.53
N GLY A 36 -6.96 -3.09 -3.32
CA GLY A 36 -6.13 -3.53 -4.46
C GLY A 36 -5.01 -4.50 -4.10
N GLU A 37 -4.23 -4.85 -5.13
CA GLU A 37 -3.05 -5.71 -5.09
C GLU A 37 -1.83 -4.90 -5.58
N GLY A 38 -0.63 -5.39 -5.34
CA GLY A 38 0.63 -4.75 -5.70
C GLY A 38 1.25 -3.89 -4.61
N SER A 39 2.49 -3.48 -4.83
CA SER A 39 3.30 -2.67 -3.91
C SER A 39 3.71 -1.31 -4.49
N SER A 40 3.20 -0.96 -5.68
CA SER A 40 3.63 0.22 -6.43
C SER A 40 2.73 1.41 -6.11
N TYR A 41 3.32 2.53 -5.70
CA TYR A 41 2.60 3.75 -5.36
C TYR A 41 3.06 4.88 -6.27
N HIS A 42 2.09 5.64 -6.78
CA HIS A 42 2.30 6.81 -7.61
C HIS A 42 1.55 7.98 -6.99
N LEU A 43 2.27 8.92 -6.37
CA LEU A 43 1.69 10.09 -5.70
C LEU A 43 1.80 11.32 -6.61
N ASP A 44 0.72 12.07 -6.72
CA ASP A 44 0.65 13.34 -7.46
C ASP A 44 0.43 14.47 -6.46
N TYR A 45 1.25 15.51 -6.52
CA TYR A 45 1.22 16.63 -5.60
C TYR A 45 0.45 17.83 -6.15
N GLY A 46 0.02 17.81 -7.41
CA GLY A 46 -0.40 19.03 -8.11
C GLY A 46 -1.50 18.87 -9.16
N TRP A 47 -2.02 17.66 -9.39
CA TRP A 47 -3.03 17.38 -10.42
C TRP A 47 -2.55 17.73 -11.83
N ASP A 48 -1.24 17.59 -12.10
CA ASP A 48 -0.66 17.91 -13.40
C ASP A 48 -0.73 16.73 -14.39
N GLY A 49 -1.27 15.59 -13.93
CA GLY A 49 -1.48 14.35 -14.67
C GLY A 49 -0.27 13.40 -14.62
N GLY A 50 0.86 13.82 -14.04
CA GLY A 50 2.02 12.99 -13.75
C GLY A 50 2.11 12.64 -12.26
N ALA A 51 2.80 11.53 -11.95
CA ALA A 51 3.16 11.24 -10.56
C ALA A 51 4.48 11.94 -10.24
N ASP A 52 4.51 12.69 -9.14
CA ASP A 52 5.70 13.34 -8.62
C ASP A 52 6.62 12.36 -7.87
N LEU A 53 6.01 11.38 -7.20
CA LEU A 53 6.73 10.33 -6.48
C LEU A 53 6.23 8.95 -6.87
N VAL A 54 7.18 8.07 -7.21
CA VAL A 54 6.90 6.66 -7.49
C VAL A 54 7.83 5.79 -6.65
N PHE A 55 7.26 4.83 -5.91
CA PHE A 55 8.03 3.93 -5.06
C PHE A 55 7.31 2.59 -4.85
N GLU A 56 8.06 1.62 -4.35
CA GLU A 56 7.55 0.30 -3.98
C GLU A 56 7.60 0.14 -2.46
N TYR A 57 6.53 -0.35 -1.85
CA TYR A 57 6.50 -0.65 -0.43
C TYR A 57 5.50 -1.76 -0.07
N GLY A 58 5.85 -2.58 0.92
CA GLY A 58 5.01 -3.70 1.37
C GLY A 58 5.05 -4.91 0.44
N ASP A 59 4.19 -5.87 0.75
CA ASP A 59 3.94 -7.07 -0.06
C ASP A 59 2.57 -6.98 -0.74
N ASP A 60 2.38 -7.71 -1.83
CA ASP A 60 1.16 -7.74 -2.65
C ASP A 60 -0.15 -7.91 -1.85
N GLY A 61 -0.14 -8.79 -0.84
CA GLY A 61 -1.30 -9.09 0.01
C GLY A 61 -1.44 -8.20 1.25
N ASP A 62 -0.61 -7.17 1.40
CA ASP A 62 -0.72 -6.25 2.53
C ASP A 62 -1.98 -5.38 2.40
N LYS A 63 -2.61 -5.14 3.54
CA LYS A 63 -3.62 -4.09 3.69
C LYS A 63 -2.92 -2.78 3.96
N VAL A 64 -3.29 -1.73 3.25
CA VAL A 64 -2.55 -0.46 3.24
C VAL A 64 -3.41 0.66 3.77
N TYR A 65 -2.80 1.56 4.53
CA TYR A 65 -3.41 2.77 5.08
C TYR A 65 -2.40 3.92 4.98
N HIS A 66 -2.84 5.16 5.18
CA HIS A 66 -2.00 6.35 5.18
C HIS A 66 -2.45 7.31 6.28
N GLY A 67 -1.58 8.24 6.64
CA GLY A 67 -1.82 9.27 7.65
C GLY A 67 -0.52 9.90 8.14
N ASP A 68 -0.64 10.99 8.88
CA ASP A 68 0.44 11.70 9.57
C ASP A 68 0.65 11.09 10.96
N TRP A 69 1.39 9.99 11.00
CA TRP A 69 1.60 9.23 12.24
C TRP A 69 2.45 9.96 13.28
N ASP A 70 3.29 10.90 12.84
CA ASP A 70 4.25 11.59 13.71
C ASP A 70 4.06 13.10 13.84
N GLY A 71 2.99 13.63 13.29
CA GLY A 71 2.50 14.99 13.46
C GLY A 71 3.39 16.02 12.78
N ASP A 72 4.02 15.65 11.67
CA ASP A 72 4.89 16.53 10.89
C ASP A 72 4.20 17.18 9.68
N GLY A 73 2.95 16.78 9.41
CA GLY A 73 2.10 17.24 8.32
C GLY A 73 2.22 16.41 7.04
N ASP A 74 3.13 15.43 6.96
CA ASP A 74 3.25 14.57 5.79
C ASP A 74 2.51 13.23 5.99
N ASP A 75 1.63 12.88 5.05
CA ASP A 75 1.03 11.55 5.06
C ASP A 75 2.03 10.49 4.58
N THR A 76 2.14 9.42 5.37
CA THR A 76 3.02 8.29 5.07
C THR A 76 2.28 6.96 5.24
N LEU A 77 2.83 5.88 4.68
CA LEU A 77 2.10 4.61 4.60
C LEU A 77 2.18 3.77 5.88
N MET A 78 1.13 2.99 6.12
CA MET A 78 1.11 1.89 7.08
C MET A 78 0.65 0.61 6.38
N VAL A 79 1.37 -0.50 6.62
CA VAL A 79 0.94 -1.84 6.15
C VAL A 79 0.44 -2.68 7.31
N ARG A 80 -0.56 -3.52 7.07
CA ARG A 80 -1.17 -4.40 8.07
C ARG A 80 -1.18 -5.85 7.61
N ARG A 81 -0.68 -6.73 8.48
CA ARG A 81 -0.64 -8.19 8.30
C ARG A 81 -1.39 -8.86 9.44
N GLY A 82 -2.60 -9.35 9.15
CA GLY A 82 -3.50 -9.85 10.18
C GLY A 82 -3.88 -8.76 11.18
N ARG A 83 -3.41 -8.86 12.43
CA ARG A 83 -3.66 -7.85 13.49
C ARG A 83 -2.44 -6.97 13.80
N THR A 84 -1.35 -7.15 13.07
CA THR A 84 -0.10 -6.40 13.24
C THR A 84 -0.06 -5.25 12.25
N TYR A 85 0.28 -4.07 12.75
CA TYR A 85 0.43 -2.83 11.98
C TYR A 85 1.91 -2.44 11.96
N TYR A 86 2.38 -2.01 10.80
CA TYR A 86 3.75 -1.59 10.53
C TYR A 86 3.69 -0.18 9.96
N VAL A 87 3.91 0.80 10.83
CA VAL A 87 3.86 2.23 10.52
C VAL A 87 5.26 2.68 10.10
N THR A 88 5.36 3.48 9.05
CA THR A 88 6.60 4.13 8.63
C THR A 88 6.37 5.61 8.44
N ASN A 89 7.28 6.43 8.95
CA ASN A 89 7.27 7.89 8.78
C ASN A 89 8.15 8.31 7.58
N SER A 90 8.46 7.36 6.70
CA SER A 90 9.22 7.63 5.49
C SER A 90 8.26 7.70 4.30
N ARG A 91 8.37 8.78 3.53
CA ARG A 91 7.57 9.02 2.32
C ARG A 91 7.69 7.93 1.24
N THR A 92 8.72 7.09 1.30
CA THR A 92 8.92 5.97 0.34
C THR A 92 8.89 4.60 1.01
N GLY A 93 8.39 4.52 2.25
CA GLY A 93 8.30 3.28 3.00
C GLY A 93 9.63 2.82 3.61
N GLY A 94 9.81 1.50 3.72
CA GLY A 94 11.02 0.89 4.27
C GLY A 94 10.81 0.26 5.65
N GLN A 95 11.81 0.30 6.52
CA GLN A 95 11.68 -0.30 7.84
C GLN A 95 10.63 0.46 8.67
N ALA A 96 9.70 -0.28 9.27
CA ALA A 96 8.67 0.31 10.12
C ALA A 96 9.29 1.05 11.31
N SER A 97 8.89 2.31 11.50
CA SER A 97 9.16 3.15 12.66
C SER A 97 8.51 2.58 13.92
N VAL A 98 7.28 2.07 13.78
CA VAL A 98 6.50 1.52 14.88
C VAL A 98 5.79 0.24 14.42
N VAL A 99 5.83 -0.79 15.27
CA VAL A 99 5.10 -2.06 15.02
C VAL A 99 4.26 -2.38 16.25
N PHE A 100 2.96 -2.58 16.05
CA PHE A 100 2.05 -2.86 17.16
C PHE A 100 0.87 -3.74 16.74
N ASN A 101 0.12 -4.22 17.74
CA ASN A 101 -1.09 -5.00 17.54
C ASN A 101 -2.30 -4.27 18.09
N TYR A 102 -3.38 -4.14 17.31
CA TYR A 102 -4.64 -3.56 17.78
C TYR A 102 -5.84 -4.26 17.12
N GLY A 103 -6.96 -4.33 17.83
CA GLY A 103 -8.16 -5.01 17.34
C GLY A 103 -7.98 -6.49 16.96
N LEU A 104 -8.92 -6.97 16.14
CA LEU A 104 -8.93 -8.30 15.54
C LEU A 104 -8.55 -8.20 14.05
N ALA A 105 -7.99 -9.27 13.49
CA ALA A 105 -7.60 -9.30 12.07
C ALA A 105 -8.77 -9.09 11.09
N SER A 106 -10.01 -9.38 11.51
CA SER A 106 -11.23 -9.18 10.74
C SER A 106 -11.85 -7.80 10.92
N ASP A 107 -11.33 -6.97 11.82
CA ASP A 107 -11.88 -5.63 12.04
C ASP A 107 -11.59 -4.74 10.82
N GLU A 108 -12.57 -3.95 10.43
CA GLU A 108 -12.41 -2.78 9.55
C GLU A 108 -11.65 -1.70 10.33
N VAL A 109 -10.75 -0.99 9.66
CA VAL A 109 -9.84 -0.01 10.28
C VAL A 109 -10.09 1.34 9.64
N LEU A 110 -10.14 2.35 10.49
CA LEU A 110 -10.23 3.75 10.12
C LEU A 110 -8.99 4.45 10.68
N VAL A 111 -8.44 5.38 9.92
CA VAL A 111 -7.36 6.27 10.36
C VAL A 111 -7.90 7.67 10.54
N GLY A 112 -7.42 8.35 11.58
CA GLY A 112 -7.69 9.77 11.79
C GLY A 112 -7.07 10.33 13.08
N ASP A 113 -7.04 11.65 13.19
CA ASP A 113 -6.74 12.43 14.39
C ASP A 113 -7.97 12.58 15.29
N TRP A 114 -8.32 11.50 15.99
CA TRP A 114 -9.52 11.47 16.82
C TRP A 114 -9.48 12.45 18.01
N ASN A 115 -8.30 12.92 18.42
CA ASN A 115 -8.11 13.76 19.60
C ASN A 115 -7.63 15.20 19.30
N GLY A 116 -7.38 15.54 18.04
CA GLY A 116 -6.97 16.85 17.58
C GLY A 116 -5.57 17.24 18.04
N ASP A 117 -4.66 16.28 18.14
CA ASP A 117 -3.26 16.53 18.54
C ASP A 117 -2.28 16.62 17.36
N GLY A 118 -2.80 16.53 16.14
CA GLY A 118 -2.07 16.56 14.89
C GLY A 118 -1.49 15.21 14.49
N ARG A 119 -1.84 14.10 15.16
CA ARG A 119 -1.33 12.77 14.81
C ARG A 119 -2.44 11.80 14.49
N ASP A 120 -2.26 11.10 13.37
CA ASP A 120 -3.14 10.03 12.98
C ASP A 120 -2.96 8.79 13.84
N THR A 121 -4.09 8.23 14.24
CA THR A 121 -4.18 6.98 14.98
C THR A 121 -5.39 6.17 14.54
N LEU A 122 -5.65 5.04 15.19
CA LEU A 122 -6.57 4.04 14.65
C LEU A 122 -7.89 3.95 15.43
N ALA A 123 -8.97 3.79 14.68
CA ALA A 123 -10.18 3.15 15.14
C ALA A 123 -10.35 1.80 14.46
N VAL A 124 -10.92 0.83 15.19
CA VAL A 124 -11.40 -0.43 14.58
C VAL A 124 -12.89 -0.55 14.73
N ARG A 125 -13.58 -1.05 13.70
CA ARG A 125 -15.03 -1.15 13.63
C ARG A 125 -15.51 -2.60 13.61
N ARG A 126 -16.55 -2.88 14.39
CA ARG A 126 -17.29 -4.15 14.39
C ARG A 126 -18.79 -3.88 14.32
N GLY A 127 -19.37 -4.04 13.14
CA GLY A 127 -20.76 -3.68 12.90
C GLY A 127 -20.96 -2.17 13.11
N GLN A 128 -21.78 -1.78 14.09
CA GLN A 128 -22.02 -0.36 14.40
C GLN A 128 -21.17 0.17 15.56
N THR A 129 -20.23 -0.64 16.09
CA THR A 129 -19.40 -0.28 17.23
C THR A 129 -17.99 0.09 16.78
N TYR A 130 -17.50 1.24 17.22
CA TYR A 130 -16.18 1.77 16.94
C TYR A 130 -15.34 1.74 18.21
N TYR A 131 -14.10 1.30 18.09
CA TYR A 131 -13.12 1.15 19.17
C TYR A 131 -11.89 2.02 18.83
N ILE A 132 -11.85 3.22 19.38
CA ILE A 132 -10.88 4.28 19.05
C ILE A 132 -9.71 4.28 20.03
N SER A 133 -8.50 4.46 19.52
CA SER A 133 -7.25 4.52 20.29
C SER A 133 -6.36 5.64 19.78
N ASN A 134 -6.06 6.63 20.63
CA ASN A 134 -5.12 7.73 20.31
C ASN A 134 -3.65 7.31 20.50
N ALA A 135 -3.32 6.08 20.12
CA ALA A 135 -2.01 5.51 20.37
C ALA A 135 -1.62 4.39 19.41
N LEU A 136 -0.40 4.48 18.89
CA LEU A 136 0.24 3.47 18.02
C LEU A 136 1.03 2.42 18.83
N ARG A 137 0.47 1.92 19.94
CA ARG A 137 1.12 0.93 20.82
C ARG A 137 0.26 -0.29 21.15
N GLY A 138 -0.94 -0.36 20.58
CA GLY A 138 -1.94 -1.37 20.92
C GLY A 138 -2.58 -1.18 22.29
N GLY A 139 -3.34 -2.19 22.74
CA GLY A 139 -4.05 -2.17 24.02
C GLY A 139 -5.57 -2.14 23.88
N ALA A 140 -6.25 -1.76 24.96
CA ALA A 140 -7.69 -1.54 24.94
C ALA A 140 -8.01 -0.19 24.28
N ALA A 141 -9.19 -0.10 23.65
CA ALA A 141 -9.68 1.15 23.11
C ALA A 141 -9.88 2.18 24.22
N GLU A 142 -9.49 3.42 23.95
CA GLU A 142 -9.69 4.56 24.85
C GLU A 142 -11.14 5.05 24.81
N LYS A 143 -11.80 4.90 23.66
CA LYS A 143 -13.21 5.25 23.49
C LYS A 143 -13.94 4.18 22.68
N VAL A 144 -15.15 3.85 23.13
CA VAL A 144 -16.04 2.93 22.43
C VAL A 144 -17.38 3.63 22.20
N VAL A 145 -17.83 3.67 20.94
CA VAL A 145 -19.07 4.33 20.56
C VAL A 145 -19.90 3.46 19.63
N ASN A 146 -21.23 3.56 19.73
CA ASN A 146 -22.15 2.96 18.78
C ASN A 146 -22.74 4.07 17.90
N TYR A 147 -22.57 3.96 16.58
CA TYR A 147 -23.09 4.93 15.63
C TYR A 147 -23.45 4.28 14.29
N GLY A 148 -24.49 4.79 13.63
CA GLY A 148 -24.94 4.26 12.35
C GLY A 148 -25.48 2.83 12.42
N ARG A 149 -25.43 2.13 11.28
CA ARG A 149 -25.82 0.73 11.08
C ARG A 149 -24.59 -0.09 10.73
N SER A 150 -24.67 -1.41 10.95
CA SER A 150 -23.60 -2.34 10.58
C SER A 150 -23.39 -2.49 9.07
N SER A 151 -24.33 -2.05 8.25
CA SER A 151 -24.27 -2.10 6.78
C SER A 151 -23.93 -0.77 6.14
N ASP A 152 -23.68 0.26 6.94
CA ASP A 152 -23.30 1.57 6.41
C ASP A 152 -21.82 1.51 5.96
N ASP A 153 -21.50 2.14 4.84
CA ASP A 153 -20.11 2.50 4.51
C ASP A 153 -19.71 3.67 5.44
N VAL A 154 -18.44 3.72 5.82
CA VAL A 154 -17.94 4.70 6.79
C VAL A 154 -16.86 5.52 6.13
N LEU A 155 -16.72 6.77 6.56
CA LEU A 155 -15.68 7.69 6.13
C LEU A 155 -15.16 8.43 7.37
N THR A 156 -13.89 8.82 7.34
CA THR A 156 -13.23 9.60 8.40
C THR A 156 -12.73 10.92 7.81
N GLY A 157 -12.84 12.00 8.59
CA GLY A 157 -12.31 13.31 8.25
C GLY A 157 -12.71 14.39 9.27
N ASP A 158 -12.08 15.56 9.17
CA ASP A 158 -12.36 16.79 9.89
C ASP A 158 -13.40 17.62 9.12
N TRP A 159 -14.67 17.24 9.27
CA TRP A 159 -15.76 17.81 8.46
C TRP A 159 -16.08 19.28 8.76
N ASP A 160 -15.61 19.85 9.87
CA ASP A 160 -15.86 21.24 10.25
C ASP A 160 -14.62 22.11 10.50
N GLY A 161 -13.43 21.55 10.26
CA GLY A 161 -12.17 22.27 10.30
C GLY A 161 -11.70 22.58 11.71
N ASP A 162 -12.08 21.78 12.70
CA ASP A 162 -11.69 21.97 14.11
C ASP A 162 -10.38 21.24 14.50
N GLY A 163 -9.82 20.52 13.54
CA GLY A 163 -8.62 19.70 13.65
C GLY A 163 -8.86 18.31 14.21
N ARG A 164 -10.10 17.88 14.44
CA ARG A 164 -10.42 16.51 14.91
C ARG A 164 -11.14 15.73 13.85
N ASP A 165 -10.60 14.55 13.59
CA ASP A 165 -11.29 13.59 12.77
C ASP A 165 -12.49 12.97 13.46
N THR A 166 -13.57 12.92 12.69
CA THR A 166 -14.82 12.32 13.09
C THR A 166 -15.41 11.50 11.95
N ILE A 167 -16.58 10.90 12.19
CA ILE A 167 -17.12 9.85 11.32
C ILE A 167 -18.27 10.40 10.48
N ALA A 168 -18.30 10.04 9.19
CA ALA A 168 -19.51 10.06 8.40
C ALA A 168 -19.95 8.64 8.06
N VAL A 169 -21.26 8.43 7.94
CA VAL A 169 -21.80 7.19 7.37
C VAL A 169 -22.48 7.48 6.04
N ARG A 170 -22.24 6.62 5.04
CA ARG A 170 -22.81 6.73 3.71
C ARG A 170 -23.87 5.65 3.49
N ARG A 171 -24.98 6.06 2.90
CA ARG A 171 -26.06 5.18 2.43
C ARG A 171 -26.37 5.57 0.99
N GLN A 172 -25.87 4.77 0.05
CA GLN A 172 -25.98 5.07 -1.38
C GLN A 172 -25.33 6.43 -1.70
N ARG A 173 -26.09 7.42 -2.17
CA ARG A 173 -25.58 8.76 -2.47
C ARG A 173 -25.74 9.76 -1.32
N THR A 174 -26.28 9.34 -0.18
CA THR A 174 -26.56 10.21 0.98
C THR A 174 -25.52 10.00 2.07
N TYR A 175 -24.97 11.09 2.60
CA TYR A 175 -23.96 11.12 3.65
C TYR A 175 -24.54 11.72 4.92
N PHE A 176 -24.15 11.15 6.07
CA PHE A 176 -24.60 11.53 7.40
C PHE A 176 -23.38 11.80 8.26
N VAL A 177 -22.96 13.06 8.30
CA VAL A 177 -21.76 13.55 8.98
C VAL A 177 -22.06 13.88 10.43
N VAL A 178 -21.18 13.48 11.36
CA VAL A 178 -21.17 13.98 12.75
C VAL A 178 -19.86 14.67 13.04
N ASN A 179 -19.92 15.83 13.69
CA ASN A 179 -18.73 16.60 14.06
C ASN A 179 -18.24 16.25 15.48
N ALA A 180 -18.69 15.12 16.00
CA ALA A 180 -18.24 14.60 17.28
C ALA A 180 -18.43 13.09 17.32
N ILE A 181 -17.45 12.38 17.86
CA ILE A 181 -17.56 10.94 18.17
C ILE A 181 -18.56 10.74 19.32
N ARG A 182 -19.84 10.59 18.97
CA ARG A 182 -20.96 10.37 19.92
C ARG A 182 -22.09 9.60 19.23
N PRO A 183 -22.93 8.88 20.00
CA PRO A 183 -24.18 8.37 19.45
C PRO A 183 -25.14 9.52 19.12
N GLY A 184 -26.11 9.28 18.24
CA GLY A 184 -27.20 10.21 17.98
C GLY A 184 -27.45 10.46 16.50
N LEU A 185 -28.03 11.63 16.21
CA LEU A 185 -28.29 12.10 14.86
C LEU A 185 -27.04 12.75 14.26
N ALA A 186 -26.97 12.72 12.92
CA ALA A 186 -26.00 13.46 12.13
C ALA A 186 -26.22 14.96 12.26
N ASP A 187 -25.12 15.70 12.24
CA ASP A 187 -25.10 17.17 12.26
C ASP A 187 -25.35 17.73 10.86
N THR A 188 -24.82 17.06 9.83
CA THR A 188 -25.04 17.39 8.42
C THR A 188 -25.49 16.17 7.63
N VAL A 189 -26.51 16.34 6.79
CA VAL A 189 -26.99 15.32 5.86
C VAL A 189 -27.10 15.92 4.46
N PHE A 190 -26.48 15.28 3.48
CA PHE A 190 -26.46 15.76 2.10
C PHE A 190 -26.32 14.63 1.10
N ASP A 191 -26.60 14.94 -0.17
CA ASP A 191 -26.42 14.02 -1.28
C ASP A 191 -25.25 14.47 -2.16
N TYR A 192 -24.39 13.54 -2.55
CA TYR A 192 -23.31 13.79 -3.51
C TYR A 192 -22.98 12.55 -4.34
N GLY A 193 -22.74 12.74 -5.64
CA GLY A 193 -22.41 11.66 -6.57
C GLY A 193 -23.53 10.62 -6.79
N LEU A 194 -23.11 9.44 -7.23
CA LEU A 194 -23.95 8.29 -7.54
C LEU A 194 -23.69 7.14 -6.55
N THR A 195 -24.64 6.21 -6.44
CA THR A 195 -24.53 5.04 -5.56
C THR A 195 -23.34 4.15 -5.86
N ALA A 196 -22.91 4.08 -7.13
CA ALA A 196 -21.82 3.21 -7.57
C ALA A 196 -20.44 3.89 -7.55
N ASP A 197 -20.38 5.18 -7.20
CA ASP A 197 -19.11 5.88 -7.16
C ASP A 197 -18.28 5.42 -5.94
N THR A 198 -16.97 5.25 -6.15
CA THR A 198 -15.98 5.24 -5.07
C THR A 198 -15.87 6.65 -4.52
N VAL A 199 -15.78 6.78 -3.20
CA VAL A 199 -15.76 8.06 -2.49
C VAL A 199 -14.45 8.20 -1.76
N HIS A 200 -13.92 9.42 -1.77
CA HIS A 200 -12.75 9.79 -0.99
C HIS A 200 -13.02 11.04 -0.17
N VAL A 201 -12.27 11.21 0.91
CA VAL A 201 -12.33 12.34 1.83
C VAL A 201 -11.01 13.10 1.78
N GLY A 202 -11.07 14.42 1.84
CA GLY A 202 -9.90 15.27 1.99
C GLY A 202 -10.22 16.76 1.92
N ASP A 203 -9.27 17.58 2.32
CA ASP A 203 -9.23 19.03 2.17
C ASP A 203 -8.55 19.40 0.85
N TRP A 204 -9.38 19.45 -0.19
CA TRP A 204 -8.94 19.74 -1.55
C TRP A 204 -8.50 21.19 -1.77
N ASN A 205 -8.75 22.10 -0.82
CA ASN A 205 -8.50 23.54 -0.99
C ASN A 205 -7.62 24.19 0.06
N GLY A 206 -7.19 23.45 1.07
CA GLY A 206 -6.30 23.91 2.13
C GLY A 206 -6.99 24.86 3.10
N ASP A 207 -8.29 24.65 3.38
CA ASP A 207 -9.01 25.43 4.40
C ASP A 207 -9.14 24.72 5.76
N GLY A 208 -8.61 23.51 5.87
CA GLY A 208 -8.62 22.64 7.04
C GLY A 208 -9.89 21.79 7.18
N ALA A 209 -10.92 21.98 6.35
CA ALA A 209 -12.14 21.21 6.43
C ALA A 209 -12.22 20.15 5.33
N ASP A 210 -12.42 18.90 5.75
CA ASP A 210 -12.58 17.79 4.85
C ASP A 210 -13.92 17.78 4.14
N THR A 211 -13.84 17.42 2.87
CA THR A 211 -14.99 17.29 2.00
C THR A 211 -14.86 16.07 1.10
N LEU A 212 -15.74 15.91 0.11
CA LEU A 212 -15.82 14.67 -0.66
C LEU A 212 -15.30 14.82 -2.08
N SER A 213 -14.66 13.76 -2.58
CA SER A 213 -14.57 13.48 -4.00
C SER A 213 -15.25 12.17 -4.36
N VAL A 214 -15.75 12.07 -5.60
CA VAL A 214 -16.23 10.81 -6.16
C VAL A 214 -15.44 10.45 -7.41
N GLN A 215 -15.09 9.17 -7.56
CA GLN A 215 -14.24 8.69 -8.65
C GLN A 215 -15.03 7.89 -9.69
N ARG A 216 -14.73 8.14 -10.97
CA ARG A 216 -15.23 7.36 -12.12
C ARG A 216 -14.12 7.14 -13.15
N GLY A 217 -13.54 5.94 -13.16
CA GLY A 217 -12.31 5.69 -13.91
C GLY A 217 -11.18 6.56 -13.36
N SER A 218 -10.48 7.28 -14.24
CA SER A 218 -9.43 8.23 -13.84
C SER A 218 -9.96 9.63 -13.47
N ALA A 219 -11.26 9.87 -13.55
CA ALA A 219 -11.85 11.18 -13.25
C ALA A 219 -12.27 11.28 -11.77
N PHE A 220 -11.80 12.32 -11.09
CA PHE A 220 -12.14 12.66 -9.71
C PHE A 220 -13.02 13.91 -9.72
N TYR A 221 -14.21 13.84 -9.14
CA TYR A 221 -15.16 14.94 -9.03
C TYR A 221 -15.12 15.48 -7.60
N LEU A 222 -14.34 16.54 -7.36
CA LEU A 222 -14.05 17.09 -6.04
C LEU A 222 -15.10 18.16 -5.68
N SER A 223 -15.56 18.18 -4.44
CA SER A 223 -16.48 19.19 -3.93
C SER A 223 -15.92 19.82 -2.66
N ASN A 224 -15.71 21.13 -2.66
CA ASN A 224 -15.30 21.89 -1.46
C ASN A 224 -16.51 22.28 -0.61
N SER A 225 -17.56 21.44 -0.59
CA SER A 225 -18.79 21.73 0.12
C SER A 225 -19.56 20.47 0.48
N LEU A 226 -19.95 20.36 1.75
CA LEU A 226 -20.87 19.34 2.28
C LEU A 226 -22.36 19.70 2.06
N ARG A 227 -22.66 20.71 1.24
CA ARG A 227 -24.05 21.16 0.98
C ARG A 227 -24.41 21.19 -0.50
N SER A 228 -23.44 21.01 -1.37
CA SER A 228 -23.63 20.98 -2.82
C SER A 228 -23.74 19.54 -3.31
N SER A 229 -24.64 19.28 -4.24
CA SER A 229 -24.69 18.01 -4.97
C SER A 229 -23.84 18.03 -6.25
N ALA A 230 -23.19 19.14 -6.56
CA ALA A 230 -22.37 19.35 -7.74
C ALA A 230 -20.89 19.51 -7.35
N ALA A 231 -20.00 18.92 -8.15
CA ALA A 231 -18.56 19.05 -7.99
C ALA A 231 -18.10 20.50 -8.20
N SER A 232 -17.15 20.93 -7.38
CA SER A 232 -16.44 22.20 -7.53
C SER A 232 -15.45 22.15 -8.70
N ARG A 233 -14.76 21.02 -8.87
CA ARG A 233 -13.81 20.78 -9.97
C ARG A 233 -13.75 19.30 -10.34
N ILE A 234 -13.18 19.01 -11.51
CA ILE A 234 -12.95 17.65 -11.98
C ILE A 234 -11.48 17.54 -12.37
N GLU A 235 -10.77 16.62 -11.74
CA GLU A 235 -9.37 16.33 -12.01
C GLU A 235 -9.21 14.92 -12.58
N TYR A 236 -8.03 14.65 -13.17
CA TYR A 236 -7.74 13.36 -13.78
C TYR A 236 -6.38 12.85 -13.33
N PHE A 237 -6.34 11.63 -12.82
CA PHE A 237 -5.09 10.97 -12.44
C PHE A 237 -5.22 9.45 -12.51
N GLY A 238 -4.10 8.77 -12.73
CA GLY A 238 -4.03 7.31 -12.74
C GLY A 238 -4.70 6.62 -13.95
N ARG A 239 -4.73 5.29 -13.86
CA ARG A 239 -5.32 4.34 -14.79
C ARG A 239 -6.68 3.86 -14.27
N ALA A 240 -7.40 3.09 -15.08
CA ALA A 240 -8.74 2.62 -14.71
C ALA A 240 -8.75 1.51 -13.65
N ASP A 241 -7.64 0.79 -13.52
CA ASP A 241 -7.39 -0.33 -12.60
C ASP A 241 -6.59 0.07 -11.35
N ASP A 242 -6.15 1.32 -11.29
CA ASP A 242 -5.49 1.90 -10.13
C ASP A 242 -6.48 2.04 -8.95
N VAL A 243 -6.01 1.80 -7.73
CA VAL A 243 -6.76 2.09 -6.50
C VAL A 243 -6.25 3.42 -5.93
N ALA A 244 -7.15 4.39 -5.76
CA ALA A 244 -6.79 5.69 -5.23
C ALA A 244 -6.59 5.67 -3.71
N LEU A 245 -5.68 6.54 -3.25
CA LEU A 245 -5.46 6.94 -1.87
C LEU A 245 -5.37 8.47 -1.85
N VAL A 246 -5.69 9.09 -0.72
CA VAL A 246 -5.79 10.55 -0.60
C VAL A 246 -4.92 11.02 0.54
N GLY A 247 -4.25 12.14 0.38
CA GLY A 247 -3.48 12.69 1.49
C GLY A 247 -2.63 13.87 1.09
N ASP A 248 -1.99 14.44 2.10
CA ASP A 248 -0.99 15.47 1.95
C ASP A 248 0.40 14.83 1.81
N TRP A 249 0.72 14.45 0.58
CA TRP A 249 1.99 13.78 0.27
C TRP A 249 3.21 14.72 0.32
N ASN A 250 2.99 16.03 0.39
CA ASN A 250 4.04 17.03 0.28
C ASN A 250 4.15 17.98 1.49
N GLY A 251 3.18 17.97 2.40
CA GLY A 251 3.12 18.78 3.62
C GLY A 251 2.65 20.22 3.37
N ASP A 252 1.88 20.48 2.30
CA ASP A 252 1.39 21.81 1.95
C ASP A 252 0.01 22.18 2.51
N GLY A 253 -0.61 21.24 3.22
CA GLY A 253 -1.92 21.33 3.84
C GLY A 253 -3.07 21.13 2.87
N ARG A 254 -2.85 20.54 1.69
CA ARG A 254 -3.92 20.15 0.77
C ARG A 254 -3.83 18.68 0.43
N ASP A 255 -4.99 18.04 0.40
CA ASP A 255 -5.07 16.67 -0.05
C ASP A 255 -5.07 16.55 -1.57
N THR A 256 -4.29 15.57 -2.01
CA THR A 256 -4.11 15.19 -3.41
C THR A 256 -4.20 13.68 -3.56
N ILE A 257 -4.25 13.18 -4.79
CA ILE A 257 -4.44 11.75 -5.05
C ILE A 257 -3.10 11.06 -5.26
N GLY A 258 -2.93 9.96 -4.53
CA GLY A 258 -2.02 8.89 -4.91
C GLY A 258 -2.79 7.72 -5.51
N VAL A 259 -2.09 6.85 -6.22
CA VAL A 259 -2.63 5.55 -6.65
C VAL A 259 -1.71 4.40 -6.25
N ARG A 260 -2.31 3.34 -5.71
CA ARG A 260 -1.72 2.02 -5.62
C ARG A 260 -2.00 1.29 -6.93
N ARG A 261 -0.93 0.92 -7.61
CA ARG A 261 -0.96 0.27 -8.91
C ARG A 261 -0.61 -1.20 -8.76
N ALA A 262 -1.51 -2.04 -9.23
CA ALA A 262 -1.21 -3.45 -9.42
C ALA A 262 -0.06 -3.59 -10.43
N PRO A 263 0.84 -4.56 -10.27
CA PRO A 263 1.87 -4.81 -11.28
C PRO A 263 1.19 -5.02 -12.64
N ASP A 264 1.80 -4.50 -13.71
CA ASP A 264 1.30 -4.74 -15.06
C ASP A 264 1.18 -6.26 -15.27
N GLU A 265 -0.03 -6.78 -15.52
CA GLU A 265 -0.16 -8.18 -15.91
C GLU A 265 0.73 -8.42 -17.15
N PRO A 266 1.51 -9.51 -17.21
CA PRO A 266 2.32 -9.81 -18.38
C PRO A 266 1.44 -9.80 -19.63
N GLN A 267 1.60 -8.78 -20.48
CA GLN A 267 0.78 -8.63 -21.67
C GLN A 267 1.13 -9.76 -22.64
N VAL A 268 0.27 -10.77 -22.69
CA VAL A 268 0.41 -11.91 -23.58
C VAL A 268 0.36 -11.40 -25.03
N PRO A 269 1.37 -11.68 -25.88
CA PRO A 269 1.37 -11.19 -27.26
C PRO A 269 0.13 -11.62 -28.04
N ASP A 270 -0.37 -10.74 -28.91
CA ASP A 270 -1.54 -11.02 -29.75
C ASP A 270 -1.40 -12.36 -30.49
N GLY A 271 -2.46 -13.17 -30.45
CA GLY A 271 -2.48 -14.51 -31.07
C GLY A 271 -1.84 -15.63 -30.25
N VAL A 272 -1.25 -15.32 -29.09
CA VAL A 272 -0.84 -16.34 -28.10
C VAL A 272 -2.04 -16.66 -27.19
N THR A 273 -2.56 -17.89 -27.28
CA THR A 273 -3.80 -18.31 -26.58
C THR A 273 -3.67 -19.70 -25.96
N GLY A 274 -4.63 -20.08 -25.11
CA GLY A 274 -4.68 -21.41 -24.50
C GLY A 274 -3.45 -21.73 -23.64
N ASN A 275 -2.92 -22.95 -23.74
CA ASN A 275 -1.74 -23.36 -22.97
C ASN A 275 -0.49 -22.51 -23.27
N ARG A 276 -0.40 -21.91 -24.47
CA ARG A 276 0.68 -20.99 -24.83
C ARG A 276 0.61 -19.69 -24.02
N ALA A 277 -0.57 -19.12 -23.86
CA ALA A 277 -0.77 -17.92 -23.02
C ALA A 277 -0.38 -18.21 -21.57
N ILE A 278 -0.83 -19.35 -21.02
CA ILE A 278 -0.42 -19.81 -19.69
C ILE A 278 1.10 -19.93 -19.59
N GLY A 279 1.74 -20.51 -20.61
CA GLY A 279 3.19 -20.63 -20.68
C GLY A 279 3.94 -19.31 -20.75
N TYR A 280 3.43 -18.33 -21.51
CA TYR A 280 4.02 -17.00 -21.59
C TYR A 280 3.98 -16.31 -20.23
N THR A 281 2.81 -16.25 -19.60
CA THR A 281 2.64 -15.64 -18.28
C THR A 281 3.55 -16.31 -17.26
N MET A 282 3.52 -17.65 -17.19
CA MET A 282 4.37 -18.39 -16.25
C MET A 282 5.86 -18.22 -16.53
N MET A 283 6.28 -18.00 -17.78
CA MET A 283 7.68 -17.72 -18.12
C MET A 283 8.13 -16.36 -17.56
N ILE A 284 7.27 -15.33 -17.67
CA ILE A 284 7.54 -14.01 -17.09
C ILE A 284 7.52 -14.07 -15.56
N GLU A 285 6.51 -14.73 -14.97
CA GLU A 285 6.41 -14.96 -13.51
C GLU A 285 7.63 -15.72 -12.97
N TYR A 286 8.21 -16.63 -13.77
CA TYR A 286 9.44 -17.35 -13.42
C TYR A 286 10.69 -16.45 -13.39
N GLY A 287 10.60 -15.22 -13.92
CA GLY A 287 11.68 -14.24 -13.97
C GLY A 287 12.44 -14.18 -15.30
N TYR A 288 11.96 -14.85 -16.35
CA TYR A 288 12.55 -14.71 -17.68
C TYR A 288 12.00 -13.49 -18.42
N SER A 289 12.86 -12.80 -19.18
CA SER A 289 12.44 -11.73 -20.09
C SER A 289 11.55 -12.28 -21.22
N SER A 290 10.64 -11.45 -21.74
CA SER A 290 9.80 -11.75 -22.91
C SER A 290 10.60 -12.15 -24.15
N SER A 291 11.89 -11.77 -24.25
CA SER A 291 12.81 -12.21 -25.31
C SER A 291 13.03 -13.73 -25.35
N GLN A 292 12.79 -14.46 -24.26
CA GLN A 292 12.90 -15.92 -24.20
C GLN A 292 11.69 -16.64 -24.84
N TRP A 293 10.61 -15.91 -25.11
CA TRP A 293 9.33 -16.51 -25.54
C TRP A 293 9.46 -17.30 -26.83
N SER A 294 10.09 -16.73 -27.86
CA SER A 294 10.22 -17.40 -29.16
C SER A 294 10.95 -18.74 -29.05
N CYS A 295 11.96 -18.84 -28.19
CA CYS A 295 12.69 -20.08 -27.92
C CYS A 295 11.83 -21.11 -27.17
N LEU A 296 11.12 -20.69 -26.12
CA LEU A 296 10.25 -21.56 -25.35
C LEU A 296 9.11 -22.10 -26.21
N ASP A 297 8.46 -21.21 -26.95
CA ASP A 297 7.35 -21.53 -27.85
C ASP A 297 7.81 -22.50 -28.93
N ASN A 298 8.94 -22.24 -29.61
CA ASN A 298 9.50 -23.16 -30.60
C ASN A 298 9.84 -24.54 -30.01
N LEU A 299 10.42 -24.57 -28.81
CA LEU A 299 10.77 -25.80 -28.12
C LEU A 299 9.52 -26.64 -27.85
N TRP A 300 8.55 -26.12 -27.11
CA TRP A 300 7.37 -26.90 -26.72
C TRP A 300 6.34 -27.08 -27.83
N GLN A 301 6.35 -26.21 -28.85
CA GLN A 301 5.63 -26.45 -30.10
C GLN A 301 6.15 -27.71 -30.80
N ARG A 302 7.46 -27.97 -30.76
CA ARG A 302 8.05 -29.19 -31.34
C ARG A 302 7.92 -30.41 -30.44
N GLU A 303 7.99 -30.24 -29.12
CA GLU A 303 7.85 -31.35 -28.18
C GLU A 303 6.42 -31.92 -28.20
N SER A 304 5.40 -31.07 -28.13
CA SER A 304 4.02 -31.52 -27.94
C SER A 304 2.98 -30.69 -28.68
N GLY A 305 3.38 -29.60 -29.34
CA GLY A 305 2.43 -28.61 -29.83
C GLY A 305 1.66 -27.93 -28.70
N TRP A 306 2.30 -27.78 -27.52
CA TRP A 306 1.66 -27.29 -26.29
C TRP A 306 0.48 -28.13 -25.80
N ASN A 307 0.38 -29.40 -26.21
CA ASN A 307 -0.68 -30.30 -25.77
C ASN A 307 -0.30 -30.98 -24.43
N HIS A 308 -0.99 -30.61 -23.35
CA HIS A 308 -0.78 -31.20 -22.02
C HIS A 308 -1.20 -32.67 -21.89
N LEU A 309 -1.89 -33.21 -22.90
CA LEU A 309 -2.25 -34.62 -23.00
C LEU A 309 -1.36 -35.39 -23.99
N ALA A 310 -0.32 -34.76 -24.56
CA ALA A 310 0.59 -35.42 -25.48
C ALA A 310 1.31 -36.58 -24.78
N ALA A 311 1.11 -37.80 -25.28
CA ALA A 311 1.75 -39.01 -24.79
C ALA A 311 2.46 -39.72 -25.94
N ASN A 312 3.70 -40.14 -25.71
CA ASN A 312 4.44 -40.93 -26.68
C ASN A 312 4.01 -42.42 -26.57
N PRO A 313 3.51 -43.07 -27.64
CA PRO A 313 3.09 -44.48 -27.57
C PRO A 313 4.23 -45.47 -27.30
N TYR A 314 5.46 -45.06 -27.55
CA TYR A 314 6.65 -45.92 -27.50
C TYR A 314 7.56 -45.62 -26.30
N SER A 315 7.23 -44.61 -25.48
CA SER A 315 7.99 -44.26 -24.27
C SER A 315 7.07 -43.75 -23.16
N SER A 316 7.62 -43.46 -21.98
CA SER A 316 6.86 -42.84 -20.89
C SER A 316 6.88 -41.30 -20.94
N ALA A 317 7.27 -40.72 -22.08
CA ALA A 317 7.26 -39.27 -22.29
C ALA A 317 5.82 -38.73 -22.31
N TYR A 318 5.58 -37.63 -21.58
CA TYR A 318 4.24 -37.08 -21.42
C TYR A 318 4.23 -35.55 -21.23
N GLY A 319 3.14 -34.92 -21.67
CA GLY A 319 2.77 -33.54 -21.37
C GLY A 319 3.47 -32.50 -22.26
N ILE A 320 3.25 -31.23 -21.94
CA ILE A 320 3.80 -30.08 -22.67
C ILE A 320 5.33 -30.20 -22.87
N PRO A 321 6.14 -30.45 -21.81
CA PRO A 321 7.59 -30.53 -21.95
C PRO A 321 8.10 -31.92 -22.39
N GLN A 322 7.22 -32.88 -22.69
CA GLN A 322 7.55 -34.28 -22.98
C GLN A 322 8.53 -34.89 -21.95
N SER A 323 8.22 -34.71 -20.66
CA SER A 323 9.04 -35.22 -19.56
C SER A 323 9.18 -36.74 -19.62
N LEU A 324 10.41 -37.28 -19.52
CA LEU A 324 10.70 -38.72 -19.56
C LEU A 324 11.34 -39.20 -18.23
N PRO A 325 10.67 -40.06 -17.44
CA PRO A 325 9.23 -40.38 -17.51
C PRO A 325 8.36 -39.19 -17.08
N GLY A 326 7.12 -39.14 -17.58
CA GLY A 326 6.16 -38.08 -17.27
C GLY A 326 5.88 -37.89 -15.77
N SER A 327 6.03 -38.96 -14.99
CA SER A 327 5.83 -38.95 -13.54
C SER A 327 6.76 -38.00 -12.78
N LYS A 328 7.84 -37.50 -13.39
CA LYS A 328 8.71 -36.48 -12.77
C LYS A 328 7.97 -35.19 -12.45
N MET A 329 6.95 -34.84 -13.25
CA MET A 329 6.14 -33.63 -13.02
C MET A 329 5.30 -33.69 -11.74
N ALA A 330 5.19 -34.86 -11.10
CA ALA A 330 4.52 -35.02 -9.81
C ALA A 330 5.16 -34.20 -8.68
N SER A 331 6.40 -33.73 -8.85
CA SER A 331 7.05 -32.83 -7.88
C SER A 331 6.41 -31.44 -7.77
N HIS A 332 5.65 -31.00 -8.79
CA HIS A 332 4.96 -29.69 -8.79
C HIS A 332 3.45 -29.80 -8.54
N GLY A 333 2.91 -31.02 -8.53
CA GLY A 333 1.48 -31.23 -8.30
C GLY A 333 1.05 -32.65 -8.60
N SER A 334 0.16 -33.20 -7.77
CA SER A 334 -0.41 -34.53 -7.97
C SER A 334 -1.30 -34.63 -9.23
N ASP A 335 -1.72 -33.49 -9.76
CA ASP A 335 -2.59 -33.33 -10.94
C ASP A 335 -1.81 -33.19 -12.27
N TRP A 336 -0.50 -33.43 -12.26
CA TRP A 336 0.41 -33.25 -13.39
C TRP A 336 -0.04 -33.90 -14.71
N ARG A 337 -0.92 -34.91 -14.68
CA ARG A 337 -1.45 -35.55 -15.90
C ARG A 337 -2.43 -34.68 -16.67
N THR A 338 -3.13 -33.77 -15.99
CA THR A 338 -4.26 -33.02 -16.56
C THR A 338 -4.12 -31.52 -16.41
N ASN A 339 -3.21 -31.02 -15.56
CA ASN A 339 -3.04 -29.60 -15.34
C ASN A 339 -1.85 -29.03 -16.16
N PRO A 340 -2.09 -28.17 -17.17
CA PRO A 340 -1.02 -27.56 -17.95
C PRO A 340 -0.10 -26.66 -17.11
N ARG A 341 -0.62 -25.95 -16.09
CA ARG A 341 0.22 -25.11 -15.21
C ARG A 341 1.25 -25.97 -14.46
N THR A 342 0.84 -27.12 -13.92
CA THR A 342 1.76 -28.06 -13.24
C THR A 342 2.85 -28.57 -14.19
N GLN A 343 2.50 -28.87 -15.44
CA GLN A 343 3.48 -29.33 -16.45
C GLN A 343 4.44 -28.22 -16.88
N ILE A 344 3.94 -27.00 -17.06
CA ILE A 344 4.73 -25.82 -17.43
C ILE A 344 5.68 -25.45 -16.30
N ALA A 345 5.23 -25.42 -15.05
CA ALA A 345 6.07 -25.14 -13.87
C ALA A 345 7.27 -26.10 -13.80
N TRP A 346 7.01 -27.42 -13.88
CA TRP A 346 8.10 -28.41 -13.92
C TRP A 346 9.01 -28.23 -15.13
N GLY A 347 8.43 -27.92 -16.30
CA GLY A 347 9.17 -27.71 -17.54
C GLY A 347 10.13 -26.51 -17.46
N LEU A 348 9.69 -25.39 -16.90
CA LEU A 348 10.51 -24.19 -16.67
C LEU A 348 11.64 -24.49 -15.68
N ASP A 349 11.35 -25.19 -14.57
CA ASP A 349 12.36 -25.63 -13.60
C ASP A 349 13.43 -26.54 -14.23
N TYR A 350 13.00 -27.48 -15.06
CA TYR A 350 13.92 -28.36 -15.77
C TYR A 350 14.80 -27.58 -16.77
N ILE A 351 14.20 -26.65 -17.52
CA ILE A 351 14.92 -25.79 -18.47
C ILE A 351 15.97 -24.97 -17.74
N ASN A 352 15.59 -24.32 -16.64
CA ASN A 352 16.48 -23.52 -15.82
C ASN A 352 17.65 -24.35 -15.28
N GLY A 353 17.34 -25.46 -14.60
CA GLY A 353 18.35 -26.30 -13.97
C GLY A 353 19.32 -26.97 -14.95
N ARG A 354 18.86 -27.28 -16.17
CA ARG A 354 19.68 -28.01 -17.16
C ARG A 354 20.37 -27.12 -18.19
N TYR A 355 19.74 -26.00 -18.55
CA TYR A 355 20.14 -25.17 -19.69
C TYR A 355 20.21 -23.67 -19.34
N GLY A 356 19.81 -23.27 -18.13
CA GLY A 356 19.82 -21.88 -17.66
C GLY A 356 18.65 -21.02 -18.17
N SER A 357 18.25 -21.19 -19.42
CA SER A 357 17.16 -20.42 -20.01
C SER A 357 16.44 -21.16 -21.15
N PRO A 358 15.23 -20.73 -21.55
CA PRO A 358 14.54 -21.28 -22.71
C PRO A 358 15.36 -21.20 -24.00
N CYS A 359 16.06 -20.08 -24.26
CA CYS A 359 16.95 -20.00 -25.41
C CYS A 359 18.19 -20.89 -25.28
N GLY A 360 18.72 -21.09 -24.06
CA GLY A 360 19.76 -22.09 -23.81
C GLY A 360 19.29 -23.51 -24.16
N ALA A 361 18.07 -23.86 -23.77
CA ALA A 361 17.46 -25.16 -24.08
C ALA A 361 17.20 -25.32 -25.60
N TRP A 362 16.69 -24.28 -26.26
CA TRP A 362 16.45 -24.27 -27.70
C TRP A 362 17.74 -24.41 -28.51
N ASN A 363 18.80 -23.69 -28.14
CA ASN A 363 20.12 -23.83 -28.78
C ASN A 363 20.70 -25.24 -28.58
N ALA A 364 20.53 -25.84 -27.39
CA ALA A 364 20.90 -27.22 -27.13
C ALA A 364 20.05 -28.23 -27.93
N PHE A 365 18.79 -27.91 -28.23
CA PHE A 365 17.92 -28.69 -29.09
C PHE A 365 18.40 -28.65 -30.55
N LEU A 366 18.72 -27.46 -31.07
CA LEU A 366 19.24 -27.27 -32.43
C LEU A 366 20.60 -27.95 -32.66
N SER A 367 21.52 -27.86 -31.69
CA SER A 367 22.88 -28.41 -31.82
C SER A 367 22.96 -29.93 -31.87
N LYS A 368 21.93 -30.64 -31.39
CA LYS A 368 21.85 -32.11 -31.47
C LYS A 368 21.55 -32.62 -32.88
N GLY A 369 21.18 -31.74 -33.82
CA GLY A 369 21.15 -32.05 -35.25
C GLY A 369 20.06 -33.03 -35.70
N TRP A 370 19.04 -33.31 -34.87
CA TRP A 370 17.97 -34.24 -35.25
C TRP A 370 17.06 -33.67 -36.33
N TYR A 371 16.99 -32.34 -36.48
CA TYR A 371 16.20 -31.67 -37.51
C TYR A 371 16.81 -30.29 -37.82
N ALA A 372 17.87 -30.25 -38.63
CA ALA A 372 18.27 -29.03 -39.31
C ALA A 372 17.33 -28.82 -40.50
N ASP A 373 16.28 -28.02 -40.29
CA ASP A 373 15.72 -27.09 -41.28
C ASP A 373 14.75 -26.16 -40.53
N PRO A 374 15.19 -24.95 -40.13
CA PRO A 374 14.26 -23.92 -39.70
C PRO A 374 13.40 -23.45 -40.89
N PRO A 375 12.17 -22.97 -40.68
CA PRO A 375 11.44 -22.23 -41.72
C PRO A 375 12.31 -21.08 -42.22
N ALA A 376 12.33 -20.88 -43.55
CA ALA A 376 13.24 -19.93 -44.22
C ALA A 376 13.17 -18.48 -43.69
N GLU A 377 12.12 -18.11 -42.96
CA GLU A 377 11.96 -16.77 -42.37
C GLU A 377 12.84 -16.53 -41.12
N LEU A 378 13.31 -17.56 -40.41
CA LEU A 378 14.06 -17.37 -39.14
C LEU A 378 15.59 -17.35 -39.31
N ALA A 379 16.10 -17.71 -40.49
CA ALA A 379 17.54 -17.75 -40.75
C ALA A 379 18.17 -16.34 -40.84
N ASP A 380 17.38 -15.34 -41.26
CA ASP A 380 17.83 -13.96 -41.45
C ASP A 380 17.85 -13.12 -40.16
N GLU A 381 17.12 -13.51 -39.11
CA GLU A 381 17.14 -12.84 -37.80
C GLU A 381 18.32 -13.30 -36.93
N LEU A 382 18.63 -14.59 -36.93
CA LEU A 382 19.73 -15.17 -36.16
C LEU A 382 21.13 -14.78 -36.69
N ALA A 383 21.23 -14.32 -37.94
CA ALA A 383 22.48 -13.85 -38.54
C ALA A 383 22.82 -12.37 -38.22
N LYS A 384 21.93 -11.65 -37.51
CA LYS A 384 22.08 -10.21 -37.23
C LYS A 384 22.57 -9.87 -35.82
N GLU A 385 22.83 -10.86 -34.96
CA GLU A 385 23.43 -10.63 -33.65
C GLU A 385 24.96 -10.49 -33.78
N PRO A 386 25.58 -9.33 -33.49
CA PRO A 386 27.03 -9.25 -33.44
C PRO A 386 27.56 -9.99 -32.21
N SER A 387 28.53 -10.87 -32.44
CA SER A 387 29.33 -11.54 -31.41
C SER A 387 30.09 -10.50 -30.56
N VAL A 388 29.66 -10.26 -29.32
CA VAL A 388 30.47 -9.53 -28.35
C VAL A 388 31.27 -10.54 -27.52
N MET A 389 32.38 -10.98 -28.11
CA MET A 389 33.57 -11.41 -27.38
C MET A 389 34.73 -11.39 -28.37
N GLU A 390 35.59 -10.36 -28.33
CA GLU A 390 37.05 -10.52 -28.16
C GLU A 390 37.81 -9.17 -28.04
N HIS A 391 38.54 -9.02 -26.93
CA HIS A 391 39.85 -8.34 -26.69
C HIS A 391 40.05 -6.84 -26.96
N ALA A 392 40.39 -6.12 -25.88
CA ALA A 392 41.26 -4.95 -25.92
C ALA A 392 42.58 -5.29 -25.21
N ASP A 393 43.67 -5.20 -25.98
CA ASP A 393 45.05 -5.39 -25.55
C ASP A 393 45.50 -4.30 -24.54
N VAL A 394 46.19 -4.75 -23.50
CA VAL A 394 46.91 -3.93 -22.52
C VAL A 394 48.31 -3.65 -23.07
N ALA A 395 48.61 -2.39 -23.37
CA ALA A 395 49.97 -1.91 -23.60
C ALA A 395 50.54 -1.37 -22.28
N THR A 396 51.69 -1.93 -21.91
CA THR A 396 52.57 -1.56 -20.80
C THR A 396 53.25 -0.21 -21.04
N ASP A 397 53.26 0.68 -20.04
CA ASP A 397 54.49 1.38 -19.64
C ASP A 397 54.35 1.94 -18.21
N GLU A 398 55.23 1.47 -17.32
CA GLU A 398 55.59 2.04 -16.02
C GLU A 398 57.01 2.66 -16.18
N PRO A 399 57.56 3.55 -15.31
CA PRO A 399 57.41 3.45 -13.85
C PRO A 399 57.53 4.75 -13.00
N ALA A 400 57.38 4.51 -11.68
CA ALA A 400 58.14 5.07 -10.55
C ALA A 400 57.44 6.11 -9.66
N THR A 401 57.05 5.69 -8.45
CA THR A 401 57.62 6.01 -7.11
C THR A 401 56.60 5.52 -6.05
N GLU A 402 56.90 5.11 -4.83
CA GLU A 402 58.07 4.75 -4.03
C GLU A 402 57.46 4.05 -2.80
N ALA A 403 58.12 3.01 -2.30
CA ALA A 403 57.64 2.15 -1.22
C ALA A 403 57.60 2.85 0.16
N THR A 404 56.67 2.47 1.04
CA THR A 404 56.95 2.18 2.46
C THR A 404 55.89 1.26 3.08
N THR A 405 56.38 0.46 4.02
CA THR A 405 55.91 -0.77 4.69
C THR A 405 54.66 -0.67 5.60
N PRO A 406 54.05 -1.81 5.99
CA PRO A 406 53.00 -1.89 7.03
C PRO A 406 53.50 -2.41 8.39
N GLU A 407 53.02 -1.80 9.47
CA GLU A 407 53.04 -2.21 10.89
C GLU A 407 51.82 -1.49 11.52
N GLU A 408 51.11 -1.91 12.56
CA GLU A 408 51.08 -3.08 13.45
C GLU A 408 49.94 -2.77 14.46
N THR A 409 49.06 -3.73 14.77
CA THR A 409 48.23 -3.80 16.02
C THR A 409 47.25 -2.64 16.31
N ALA A 410 46.23 -2.70 17.17
CA ALA A 410 45.87 -3.57 18.27
C ALA A 410 44.33 -3.62 18.44
N ALA A 411 43.89 -4.63 19.18
CA ALA A 411 42.53 -5.01 19.53
C ALA A 411 41.91 -4.11 20.65
N PRO A 412 40.64 -4.37 21.05
CA PRO A 412 39.75 -3.43 21.75
C PRO A 412 39.78 -3.60 23.27
N GLU A 413 39.22 -2.64 24.02
CA GLU A 413 39.01 -2.72 25.47
C GLU A 413 37.90 -1.74 25.95
N PRO A 414 37.29 -1.94 27.15
CA PRO A 414 35.87 -2.32 27.21
C PRO A 414 35.01 -1.54 28.24
N SER A 415 33.73 -1.93 28.29
CA SER A 415 32.82 -2.00 29.46
C SER A 415 32.88 -0.92 30.56
N GLY A 416 31.78 -0.19 30.71
CA GLY A 416 31.38 0.43 31.97
C GLY A 416 29.96 -0.01 32.34
N GLN A 417 29.85 -0.95 33.29
CA GLN A 417 28.66 -1.11 34.12
C GLN A 417 28.84 -0.24 35.36
N GLU A 418 27.82 0.53 35.73
CA GLU A 418 27.59 0.88 37.12
C GLU A 418 26.09 0.94 37.42
N THR A 419 25.79 0.63 38.67
CA THR A 419 24.58 0.09 39.26
C THR A 419 23.85 1.10 40.14
N VAL A 420 22.51 1.03 40.15
CA VAL A 420 21.57 1.15 41.30
C VAL A 420 21.39 2.52 42.00
N GLU A 421 20.12 2.97 42.05
CA GLU A 421 19.35 3.48 43.21
C GLU A 421 17.98 3.97 42.66
N GLU A 422 16.88 3.22 42.73
CA GLU A 422 15.94 3.07 43.86
C GLU A 422 15.71 4.33 44.70
N GLN A 423 14.66 5.10 44.36
CA GLN A 423 13.80 5.76 45.35
C GLN A 423 12.34 5.69 44.92
N VAL A 424 11.61 4.86 45.67
CA VAL A 424 10.15 4.85 45.79
C VAL A 424 9.80 5.88 46.85
N GLU A 425 9.00 6.90 46.51
CA GLU A 425 8.24 7.64 47.51
C GLU A 425 6.75 7.32 47.37
N GLU A 426 6.31 6.59 48.38
CA GLU A 426 4.96 6.37 48.83
C GLU A 426 4.40 7.68 49.42
N SER A 427 3.19 8.08 49.03
CA SER A 427 2.36 8.95 49.86
C SER A 427 0.89 8.64 49.62
N ALA A 428 0.36 7.84 50.54
CA ALA A 428 -1.05 7.63 50.76
C ALA A 428 -1.70 8.90 51.34
N SER A 429 -2.93 9.18 50.94
CA SER A 429 -3.91 9.86 51.80
C SER A 429 -5.30 9.30 51.52
N GLN A 430 -5.90 8.73 52.57
CA GLN A 430 -7.23 8.15 52.63
C GLN A 430 -8.27 9.21 53.05
N SER A 431 -9.45 9.11 52.42
CA SER A 431 -10.81 9.26 53.00
C SER A 431 -11.32 10.65 53.45
N PRO A 432 -12.65 10.84 53.66
CA PRO A 432 -13.82 9.95 53.43
C PRO A 432 -15.02 10.59 52.67
N ALA A 433 -15.95 9.74 52.21
CA ALA A 433 -17.38 10.07 52.05
C ALA A 433 -18.11 9.82 53.38
N PRO A 434 -19.25 10.47 53.72
CA PRO A 434 -20.58 10.06 53.18
C PRO A 434 -21.54 11.27 52.98
N THR A 435 -22.69 11.19 52.31
CA THR A 435 -23.98 10.73 52.90
C THR A 435 -25.09 10.78 51.84
N GLN A 436 -26.04 9.87 52.00
CA GLN A 436 -27.30 9.64 51.30
C GLN A 436 -28.29 10.83 51.36
N ASP A 437 -29.20 10.93 50.39
CA ASP A 437 -30.64 10.93 50.69
C ASP A 437 -31.51 10.51 49.48
N ALA A 438 -32.66 9.94 49.79
CA ALA A 438 -33.60 9.24 48.92
C ALA A 438 -34.88 10.05 48.63
N THR A 439 -35.86 9.37 48.01
CA THR A 439 -37.29 9.70 47.72
C THR A 439 -37.55 10.23 46.30
N ALA A 440 -38.15 9.47 45.37
CA ALA A 440 -39.51 8.90 45.28
C ALA A 440 -40.58 9.95 44.92
N ASP A 441 -41.21 9.83 43.74
CA ASP A 441 -42.68 9.67 43.65
C ASP A 441 -43.13 9.25 42.24
N ALA A 442 -44.17 8.43 42.19
CA ALA A 442 -44.90 7.98 41.02
C ALA A 442 -46.26 8.69 40.97
N THR A 443 -46.77 9.01 39.79
CA THR A 443 -48.23 9.16 39.63
C THR A 443 -48.69 8.77 38.22
N GLN A 444 -49.79 8.02 38.23
CA GLN A 444 -50.55 7.40 37.15
C GLN A 444 -51.31 8.42 36.27
N GLU A 445 -51.50 8.06 34.99
CA GLU A 445 -52.73 7.98 34.15
C GLU A 445 -54.04 8.74 34.58
N PRO A 446 -55.05 8.99 33.71
CA PRO A 446 -55.45 8.18 32.53
C PRO A 446 -56.13 8.89 31.31
N THR A 447 -56.46 8.06 30.29
CA THR A 447 -57.68 8.06 29.41
C THR A 447 -57.93 9.15 28.36
N GLN A 448 -58.13 8.74 27.09
CA GLN A 448 -59.42 8.47 26.40
C GLN A 448 -59.12 8.07 24.93
N GLU A 449 -59.63 6.93 24.41
CA GLU A 449 -60.88 6.77 23.61
C GLU A 449 -60.95 7.72 22.40
N ALA A 450 -61.31 7.35 21.16
CA ALA A 450 -61.96 6.18 20.58
C ALA A 450 -61.93 6.26 19.03
N THR A 451 -62.27 5.14 18.35
CA THR A 451 -62.96 5.04 17.02
C THR A 451 -62.22 5.58 15.77
N GLN A 452 -62.34 5.07 14.54
CA GLN A 452 -63.18 4.05 13.91
C GLN A 452 -62.58 3.67 12.53
N SER A 453 -62.91 2.46 12.09
CA SER A 453 -63.10 1.95 10.70
C SER A 453 -62.75 2.81 9.46
N GLY A 454 -62.21 2.15 8.43
CA GLY A 454 -62.38 2.56 7.03
C GLY A 454 -61.56 1.73 6.03
N THR A 455 -62.19 0.72 5.45
CA THR A 455 -61.80 0.00 4.21
C THR A 455 -62.10 0.82 2.94
N GLU A 456 -61.58 0.34 1.79
CA GLU A 456 -61.70 0.81 0.39
C GLU A 456 -60.64 1.87 0.02
N GLU A 457 -59.81 1.74 -1.02
CA GLU A 457 -59.87 1.00 -2.31
C GLU A 457 -58.46 0.51 -2.71
#